data_AF-A0A971CN49-F1
#
_entry.id   AF-A0A971CN49-F1
#
_cell.length_a   1.000
_cell.length_b   1.000
_cell.length_c   1.000
_cell.angle_alpha   90.00
_cell.angle_beta   90.00
_cell.angle_gamma   90.00
#
_symmetry.space_group_name_H-M   'P 1'
#
loop_
_entity.id
_entity.type
_entity.pdbx_description
1 polymer ?
#
loop_
_entity_poly.entity_id
_entity_poly.type
_entity_poly.pdbx_seq_one_letter_code
_entity_poly.pdbx_strand_id
1 'polypeptide(L)'
;MPEDRVRCFRCYHVQRVSRFARSTQCERCSAYISLADYEIKTVRSHTLRTRGDITISRKGGLVNDSEIACHHLTVSGAIDALVDCSGNAVFRHSGVVRGPLYCERLVIEKNCEVRFADEVMTESAEIKGHLTGDVVCSGKVRIGRGGLLEGDLRAADLEIKEGGRVSGETVIDPATRTDLPLKKGFNPTVIG
;
A
#
# COMPACT_ATOMS: atom_id res chain seq x y z
N MET A 1 18.18 0.31 -21.94
CA MET A 1 18.62 1.06 -20.74
C MET A 1 17.82 0.56 -19.55
N PRO A 2 18.35 0.66 -18.33
CA PRO A 2 17.53 0.63 -17.13
C PRO A 2 16.19 1.36 -17.15
N GLU A 3 15.07 0.66 -16.98
CA GLU A 3 13.74 1.27 -16.90
C GLU A 3 12.96 0.76 -15.69
N ASP A 4 12.28 1.69 -15.02
CA ASP A 4 11.36 1.40 -13.92
C ASP A 4 9.92 1.68 -14.37
N ARG A 5 8.95 0.98 -13.77
CA ARG A 5 7.53 1.19 -14.04
C ARG A 5 6.95 2.17 -13.02
N VAL A 6 6.42 3.29 -13.49
CA VAL A 6 5.80 4.31 -12.65
C VAL A 6 4.30 4.36 -12.92
N ARG A 7 3.51 4.24 -11.85
CA ARG A 7 2.05 4.40 -11.90
C ARG A 7 1.66 5.84 -11.61
N CYS A 8 0.83 6.44 -12.46
CA CYS A 8 0.27 7.75 -12.17
C CYS A 8 -0.67 7.71 -10.95
N PHE A 9 -0.45 8.55 -9.95
CA PHE A 9 -1.36 8.69 -8.80
C PHE A 9 -2.70 9.36 -9.13
N ARG A 10 -2.89 9.87 -10.35
CA ARG A 10 -4.14 10.50 -10.81
C ARG A 10 -4.99 9.57 -11.67
N CYS A 11 -4.40 8.98 -12.70
CA CYS A 11 -5.13 8.18 -13.70
C CYS A 11 -4.76 6.69 -13.72
N TYR A 12 -3.89 6.25 -12.80
CA TYR A 12 -3.41 4.87 -12.68
C TYR A 12 -2.71 4.29 -13.93
N HIS A 13 -2.47 5.10 -14.96
CA HIS A 13 -1.66 4.70 -16.11
C HIS A 13 -0.24 4.35 -15.67
N VAL A 14 0.26 3.20 -16.14
CA VAL A 14 1.62 2.74 -15.86
C VAL A 14 2.47 2.96 -17.09
N GLN A 15 3.56 3.70 -16.92
CA GLN A 15 4.51 4.04 -17.97
C GLN A 15 5.93 3.64 -17.56
N ARG A 16 6.82 3.51 -18.55
CA ARG A 16 8.23 3.21 -18.30
C ARG A 16 9.02 4.50 -18.23
N VAL A 17 9.89 4.62 -17.24
CA VAL A 17 10.76 5.77 -17.08
C VAL A 17 12.19 5.30 -16.88
N SER A 18 13.15 6.16 -17.23
CA SER A 18 14.55 5.92 -16.86
C SER A 18 14.68 5.80 -15.35
N ARG A 19 15.45 4.80 -14.86
CA ARG A 19 15.74 4.68 -13.41
C ARG A 19 16.47 5.89 -12.80
N PHE A 20 17.02 6.77 -13.65
CA PHE A 20 17.72 7.99 -13.23
C PHE A 20 16.80 9.21 -13.24
N ALA A 21 15.55 9.07 -13.68
CA ALA A 21 14.59 10.15 -13.70
C ALA A 21 14.23 10.57 -12.26
N ARG A 22 14.24 11.87 -11.98
CA ARG A 22 13.76 12.43 -10.70
C ARG A 22 12.27 12.79 -10.73
N SER A 23 11.72 12.88 -11.92
CA SER A 23 10.31 13.13 -12.17
C SER A 23 9.95 12.66 -13.57
N THR A 24 8.65 12.52 -13.82
CA THR A 24 8.11 12.24 -15.14
C THR A 24 6.77 12.94 -15.30
N GLN A 25 6.32 13.11 -16.54
CA GLN A 25 4.97 13.57 -16.84
C GLN A 25 4.14 12.38 -17.28
N CYS A 26 2.92 12.25 -16.76
CA CYS A 26 2.04 11.16 -17.15
C CYS A 26 1.69 11.24 -18.64
N GLU A 27 1.92 10.17 -19.39
CA GLU A 27 1.64 10.08 -20.84
C GLU A 27 0.13 10.15 -21.17
N ARG A 28 -0.73 9.90 -20.18
CA ARG A 28 -2.19 9.86 -20.36
C ARG A 28 -2.93 11.10 -19.89
N CYS A 29 -2.51 11.68 -18.77
CA CYS A 29 -3.22 12.82 -18.14
C CYS A 29 -2.32 14.04 -17.89
N SER A 30 -1.08 14.00 -18.35
CA SER A 30 -0.09 15.08 -18.24
C SER A 30 0.23 15.53 -16.81
N ALA A 31 -0.20 14.78 -15.79
CA ALA A 31 0.13 15.05 -14.41
C ALA A 31 1.63 14.94 -14.17
N TYR A 32 2.21 15.91 -13.46
CA TYR A 32 3.59 15.84 -12.97
C TYR A 32 3.68 14.78 -11.88
N ILE A 33 4.63 13.85 -12.00
CA ILE A 33 4.88 12.79 -11.04
C ILE A 33 6.31 12.97 -10.51
N SER A 34 6.43 13.33 -9.23
CA SER A 34 7.72 13.29 -8.52
C SER A 34 8.16 11.85 -8.32
N LEU A 35 9.45 11.55 -8.51
CA LEU A 35 10.07 10.26 -8.19
C LEU A 35 11.05 10.37 -7.01
N ALA A 36 10.94 11.47 -6.25
CA ALA A 36 11.81 11.72 -5.11
C ALA A 36 11.38 10.87 -3.89
N ASP A 37 12.38 10.40 -3.15
CA ASP A 37 12.19 9.70 -1.88
C ASP A 37 12.02 10.72 -0.74
N TYR A 38 11.26 10.34 0.27
CA TYR A 38 11.01 11.18 1.44
C TYR A 38 11.12 10.40 2.75
N GLU A 39 11.69 11.04 3.75
CA GLU A 39 11.76 10.53 5.11
C GLU A 39 10.99 11.43 6.08
N ILE A 40 10.01 10.85 6.78
CA ILE A 40 9.18 11.55 7.77
C ILE A 40 9.81 11.29 9.15
N LYS A 41 10.52 12.29 9.66
CA LYS A 41 11.25 12.25 10.94
C LYS A 41 10.45 12.69 12.16
N THR A 42 9.40 13.48 11.93
CA THR A 42 8.53 14.02 12.97
C THR A 42 7.08 13.79 12.59
N VAL A 43 6.17 13.76 13.57
CA VAL A 43 4.74 13.73 13.29
C VAL A 43 4.34 14.97 12.51
N ARG A 44 3.66 14.79 11.38
CA ARG A 44 3.17 15.86 10.51
C ARG A 44 1.81 15.49 9.95
N SER A 45 1.00 16.51 9.67
CA SER A 45 -0.15 16.38 8.78
C SER A 45 0.27 16.95 7.42
N HIS A 46 0.32 16.10 6.40
CA HIS A 46 0.81 16.51 5.09
C HIS A 46 0.21 15.67 3.97
N THR A 47 -0.07 16.32 2.84
CA THR A 47 -0.35 15.62 1.58
C THR A 47 0.95 15.48 0.82
N LEU A 48 1.45 14.26 0.65
CA LEU A 48 2.71 13.96 -0.03
C LEU A 48 2.48 12.94 -1.15
N ARG A 49 2.53 13.41 -2.40
CA ARG A 49 2.35 12.56 -3.58
C ARG A 49 3.65 12.44 -4.35
N THR A 50 4.26 11.27 -4.30
CA THR A 50 5.45 10.89 -5.04
C THR A 50 5.28 9.48 -5.61
N ARG A 51 6.19 9.04 -6.46
CA ARG A 51 6.41 7.64 -6.80
C ARG A 51 7.87 7.23 -6.55
N GLY A 52 8.52 7.94 -5.65
CA GLY A 52 9.66 7.41 -4.90
C GLY A 52 9.20 6.74 -3.61
N ASP A 53 10.16 6.46 -2.74
CA ASP A 53 9.98 5.73 -1.50
C ASP A 53 9.67 6.68 -0.34
N ILE A 54 8.69 6.30 0.49
CA ILE A 54 8.37 7.03 1.72
C ILE A 54 8.73 6.15 2.92
N THR A 55 9.57 6.70 3.80
CA THR A 55 9.88 6.07 5.09
C THR A 55 9.42 6.93 6.25
N ILE A 56 8.52 6.40 7.08
CA ILE A 56 8.12 6.99 8.35
C ILE A 56 9.01 6.40 9.43
N SER A 57 9.86 7.25 10.01
CA SER A 57 10.73 6.85 11.12
C SER A 57 9.94 6.60 12.41
N ARG A 58 10.57 6.02 13.43
CA ARG A 58 9.93 5.76 14.74
C ARG A 58 9.37 7.00 15.46
N LYS A 59 10.00 8.16 15.25
CA LYS A 59 9.53 9.45 15.78
C LYS A 59 8.64 10.21 14.79
N GLY A 60 8.57 9.70 13.57
CA GLY A 60 7.71 10.20 12.51
C GLY A 60 6.28 9.74 12.70
N GLY A 61 5.38 10.48 12.06
CA GLY A 61 4.02 10.00 11.91
C GLY A 61 3.24 10.83 10.91
N LEU A 62 2.21 10.21 10.35
CA LEU A 62 1.22 10.87 9.52
C LEU A 62 -0.10 10.83 10.27
N VAL A 63 -0.69 12.00 10.49
CA VAL A 63 -1.91 12.18 11.28
C VAL A 63 -2.86 13.18 10.61
N ASN A 64 -4.08 13.31 11.15
CA ASN A 64 -5.09 14.26 10.69
C ASN A 64 -5.39 14.11 9.20
N ASP A 65 -5.80 12.91 8.78
CA ASP A 65 -6.21 12.63 7.40
C ASP A 65 -5.16 13.00 6.35
N SER A 66 -3.89 12.75 6.68
CA SER A 66 -2.80 12.90 5.72
C SER A 66 -3.03 12.01 4.50
N GLU A 67 -2.64 12.48 3.32
CA GLU A 67 -2.71 11.69 2.09
C GLU A 67 -1.31 11.42 1.55
N ILE A 68 -0.99 10.16 1.30
CA ILE A 68 0.27 9.78 0.68
C ILE A 68 0.07 8.91 -0.54
N ALA A 69 0.85 9.20 -1.58
CA ALA A 69 1.05 8.31 -2.70
C ALA A 69 2.56 8.07 -2.86
N CYS A 70 2.97 6.83 -3.04
CA CYS A 70 4.39 6.44 -3.16
C CYS A 70 4.58 5.16 -3.97
N HIS A 71 5.83 4.82 -4.26
CA HIS A 71 6.19 3.51 -4.82
C HIS A 71 6.41 2.48 -3.72
N HIS A 72 7.32 2.72 -2.78
CA HIS A 72 7.42 1.90 -1.57
C HIS A 72 7.05 2.71 -0.31
N LEU A 73 6.43 2.04 0.64
CA LEU A 73 6.09 2.59 1.95
C LEU A 73 6.71 1.74 3.05
N THR A 74 7.46 2.38 3.93
CA THR A 74 7.93 1.78 5.18
C THR A 74 7.42 2.59 6.37
N VAL A 75 6.65 1.97 7.24
CA VAL A 75 6.06 2.63 8.42
C VAL A 75 6.69 2.08 9.69
N SER A 76 7.45 2.91 10.40
CA SER A 76 8.01 2.54 11.72
C SER A 76 7.49 3.42 12.86
N GLY A 77 6.59 4.37 12.58
CA GLY A 77 5.95 5.27 13.55
C GLY A 77 4.44 5.29 13.37
N ALA A 78 3.78 6.31 13.92
CA ALA A 78 2.32 6.43 13.87
C ALA A 78 1.82 6.69 12.45
N ILE A 79 0.80 5.96 12.01
CA ILE A 79 0.13 6.22 10.73
C ILE A 79 -1.38 6.29 10.94
N ASP A 80 -1.94 7.37 10.43
CA ASP A 80 -3.36 7.67 10.34
C ASP A 80 -3.58 8.49 9.07
N ALA A 81 -3.64 7.79 7.93
CA ALA A 81 -3.52 8.42 6.61
C ALA A 81 -4.20 7.61 5.49
N LEU A 82 -4.58 8.30 4.41
CA LEU A 82 -4.93 7.72 3.13
C LEU A 82 -3.66 7.32 2.37
N VAL A 83 -3.57 6.05 1.93
CA VAL A 83 -2.33 5.51 1.33
C VAL A 83 -2.58 4.90 -0.04
N ASP A 84 -1.88 5.42 -1.07
CA ASP A 84 -1.80 4.84 -2.42
C ASP A 84 -0.36 4.37 -2.73
N CYS A 85 -0.04 3.12 -2.38
CA CYS A 85 1.26 2.51 -2.68
C CYS A 85 1.23 1.82 -4.06
N SER A 86 2.37 1.69 -4.75
CA SER A 86 2.39 0.92 -6.02
C SER A 86 3.31 -0.29 -5.98
N GLY A 87 4.22 -0.38 -5.02
CA GLY A 87 5.17 -1.47 -4.83
C GLY A 87 5.01 -2.06 -3.44
N ASN A 88 6.08 -2.10 -2.65
CA ASN A 88 6.08 -2.71 -1.32
C ASN A 88 5.53 -1.80 -0.22
N ALA A 89 4.64 -2.31 0.64
CA ALA A 89 4.18 -1.66 1.86
C ALA A 89 4.59 -2.49 3.08
N VAL A 90 5.42 -1.92 3.96
CA VAL A 90 5.99 -2.58 5.14
C VAL A 90 5.59 -1.82 6.41
N PHE A 91 4.87 -2.49 7.30
CA PHE A 91 4.45 -1.94 8.58
C PHE A 91 5.25 -2.58 9.73
N ARG A 92 5.96 -1.74 10.48
CA ARG A 92 6.75 -2.06 11.67
C ARG A 92 6.23 -1.39 12.94
N HIS A 93 5.07 -0.76 12.86
CA HIS A 93 4.40 -0.10 13.97
C HIS A 93 2.88 -0.17 13.76
N SER A 94 2.13 -0.17 14.85
CA SER A 94 0.67 -0.16 14.81
C SER A 94 0.12 1.16 14.25
N GLY A 95 -1.01 1.09 13.56
CA GLY A 95 -1.65 2.26 12.98
C GLY A 95 -2.90 1.95 12.18
N VAL A 96 -3.54 3.02 11.70
CA VAL A 96 -4.76 2.95 10.91
C VAL A 96 -4.47 3.47 9.51
N VAL A 97 -4.83 2.68 8.50
CA VAL A 97 -4.74 3.06 7.09
C VAL A 97 -6.16 3.19 6.57
N ARG A 98 -6.44 4.37 6.00
CA ARG A 98 -7.72 4.67 5.36
C ARG A 98 -7.58 4.58 3.84
N GLY A 99 -8.68 4.29 3.18
CA GLY A 99 -8.80 4.16 1.74
C GLY A 99 -8.15 2.91 1.15
N PRO A 100 -8.41 2.67 -0.14
CA PRO A 100 -7.99 1.43 -0.80
C PRO A 100 -6.46 1.42 -0.95
N LEU A 101 -5.83 0.45 -0.29
CA LEU A 101 -4.40 0.22 -0.42
C LEU A 101 -4.16 -0.74 -1.58
N TYR A 102 -3.41 -0.27 -2.57
CA TYR A 102 -2.85 -1.12 -3.61
C TYR A 102 -1.37 -1.34 -3.32
N CYS A 103 -0.86 -2.55 -3.47
CA CYS A 103 0.57 -2.81 -3.38
C CYS A 103 0.94 -4.11 -4.11
N GLU A 104 2.22 -4.29 -4.43
CA GLU A 104 2.73 -5.57 -4.94
C GLU A 104 2.97 -6.55 -3.77
N ARG A 105 3.46 -6.01 -2.65
CA ARG A 105 3.74 -6.80 -1.45
C ARG A 105 3.37 -6.04 -0.20
N LEU A 106 2.57 -6.68 0.65
CA LEU A 106 2.24 -6.23 1.99
C LEU A 106 3.03 -7.02 3.03
N VAL A 107 3.66 -6.34 3.98
CA VAL A 107 4.34 -6.97 5.12
C VAL A 107 3.88 -6.31 6.41
N ILE A 108 3.31 -7.10 7.31
CA ILE A 108 3.02 -6.69 8.69
C ILE A 108 4.01 -7.41 9.60
N GLU A 109 4.91 -6.66 10.25
CA GLU A 109 5.88 -7.24 11.17
C GLU A 109 5.23 -7.68 12.50
N LYS A 110 5.99 -8.45 13.29
CA LYS A 110 5.54 -8.92 14.61
C LYS A 110 5.27 -7.74 15.55
N ASN A 111 4.41 -7.95 16.54
CA ASN A 111 4.07 -6.94 17.56
C ASN A 111 3.49 -5.64 16.98
N CYS A 112 2.89 -5.71 15.80
CA CYS A 112 2.22 -4.60 15.14
C CYS A 112 0.74 -4.97 14.95
N GLU A 113 -0.14 -4.01 15.18
CA GLU A 113 -1.57 -4.11 14.88
C GLU A 113 -1.94 -3.03 13.87
N VAL A 114 -2.30 -3.44 12.66
CA VAL A 114 -2.62 -2.52 11.57
C VAL A 114 -4.06 -2.72 11.18
N ARG A 115 -4.84 -1.64 11.24
CA ARG A 115 -6.24 -1.63 10.84
C ARG A 115 -6.38 -0.95 9.49
N PHE A 116 -6.93 -1.67 8.52
CA PHE A 116 -7.36 -1.14 7.24
C PHE A 116 -8.86 -0.87 7.30
N ALA A 117 -9.26 0.37 7.03
CA ALA A 117 -10.67 0.74 7.01
C ALA A 117 -11.37 0.32 5.71
N ASP A 118 -10.60 0.07 4.65
CA ASP A 118 -11.03 -0.27 3.31
C ASP A 118 -10.28 -1.52 2.81
N GLU A 119 -10.75 -2.10 1.72
CA GLU A 119 -10.17 -3.31 1.12
C GLU A 119 -8.72 -3.09 0.67
N VAL A 120 -7.86 -4.05 1.01
CA VAL A 120 -6.45 -4.08 0.61
C VAL A 120 -6.28 -5.01 -0.58
N MET A 121 -5.75 -4.48 -1.68
CA MET A 121 -5.44 -5.25 -2.88
C MET A 121 -3.92 -5.42 -3.04
N THR A 122 -3.45 -6.66 -2.96
CA THR A 122 -2.01 -6.98 -3.05
C THR A 122 -1.71 -8.18 -3.95
N GLU A 123 -0.50 -8.30 -4.48
CA GLU A 123 -0.07 -9.54 -5.17
C GLU A 123 0.51 -10.57 -4.20
N SER A 124 1.06 -10.11 -3.07
CA SER A 124 1.58 -10.99 -2.02
C SER A 124 1.45 -10.36 -0.65
N ALA A 125 1.21 -11.18 0.38
CA ALA A 125 1.10 -10.70 1.75
C ALA A 125 1.88 -11.59 2.73
N GLU A 126 2.57 -10.96 3.69
CA GLU A 126 3.25 -11.63 4.79
C GLU A 126 2.83 -10.98 6.12
N ILE A 127 2.01 -11.69 6.89
CA ILE A 127 1.38 -11.17 8.10
C ILE A 127 1.95 -11.90 9.31
N LYS A 128 2.85 -11.23 10.05
CA LYS A 128 3.45 -11.75 11.29
C LYS A 128 2.89 -11.09 12.55
N GLY A 129 2.24 -9.94 12.41
CA GLY A 129 1.50 -9.25 13.47
C GLY A 129 0.00 -9.48 13.33
N HIS A 130 -0.79 -8.48 13.73
CA HIS A 130 -2.24 -8.47 13.61
C HIS A 130 -2.65 -7.52 12.49
N LEU A 131 -3.47 -8.03 11.57
CA LEU A 131 -4.11 -7.26 10.51
C LEU A 131 -5.61 -7.32 10.73
N THR A 132 -6.27 -6.16 10.78
CA THR A 132 -7.74 -6.06 10.77
C THR A 132 -8.19 -5.36 9.49
N GLY A 133 -9.05 -6.00 8.71
CA GLY A 133 -9.59 -5.48 7.45
C GLY A 133 -9.59 -6.54 6.34
N ASP A 134 -10.31 -6.23 5.26
CA ASP A 134 -10.50 -7.16 4.16
C ASP A 134 -9.32 -7.15 3.20
N VAL A 135 -8.91 -8.32 2.74
CA VAL A 135 -7.72 -8.50 1.90
C VAL A 135 -8.04 -9.32 0.66
N VAL A 136 -7.76 -8.75 -0.51
CA VAL A 136 -7.77 -9.45 -1.78
C VAL A 136 -6.33 -9.59 -2.27
N CYS A 137 -5.86 -10.83 -2.37
CA CYS A 137 -4.53 -11.18 -2.79
C CYS A 137 -4.57 -11.98 -4.09
N SER A 138 -4.00 -11.47 -5.18
CA SER A 138 -3.93 -12.20 -6.44
C SER A 138 -2.86 -13.30 -6.46
N GLY A 139 -1.99 -13.33 -5.46
CA GLY A 139 -0.98 -14.36 -5.29
C GLY A 139 -1.04 -14.98 -3.90
N LYS A 140 0.13 -15.07 -3.25
CA LYS A 140 0.31 -15.85 -2.03
C LYS A 140 0.22 -15.01 -0.77
N VAL A 141 -0.61 -15.46 0.16
CA VAL A 141 -0.70 -14.94 1.53
C VAL A 141 0.02 -15.89 2.49
N ARG A 142 0.92 -15.35 3.31
CA ARG A 142 1.63 -16.08 4.36
C ARG A 142 1.30 -15.50 5.72
N ILE A 143 0.60 -16.27 6.55
CA ILE A 143 0.42 -15.96 7.96
C ILE A 143 1.59 -16.56 8.74
N GLY A 144 2.42 -15.71 9.33
CA GLY A 144 3.57 -16.09 10.12
C GLY A 144 3.20 -16.66 11.49
N ARG A 145 4.21 -17.07 12.28
CA ARG A 145 3.98 -17.59 13.62
C ARG A 145 3.35 -16.54 14.53
N GLY A 146 2.16 -16.85 15.07
CA GLY A 146 1.38 -15.93 15.89
C GLY A 146 0.74 -14.78 15.11
N GLY A 147 0.76 -14.80 13.77
CA GLY A 147 0.09 -13.81 12.95
C GLY A 147 -1.42 -13.96 13.01
N LEU A 148 -2.15 -12.86 12.98
CA LEU A 148 -3.60 -12.83 13.01
C LEU A 148 -4.12 -11.96 11.86
N LEU A 149 -5.07 -12.49 11.10
CA LEU A 149 -5.89 -11.73 10.16
C LEU A 149 -7.34 -11.77 10.64
N GLU A 150 -7.92 -10.61 10.91
CA GLU A 150 -9.34 -10.43 11.22
C GLU A 150 -10.02 -9.65 10.09
N GLY A 151 -10.93 -10.29 9.37
CA GLY A 151 -11.54 -9.75 8.14
C GLY A 151 -11.64 -10.81 7.06
N ASP A 152 -12.32 -10.46 5.98
CA ASP A 152 -12.52 -11.39 4.87
C ASP A 152 -11.26 -11.46 4.01
N LEU A 153 -10.86 -12.68 3.66
CA LEU A 153 -9.66 -12.96 2.90
C LEU A 153 -10.01 -13.67 1.60
N ARG A 154 -9.67 -13.05 0.46
CA ARG A 154 -9.64 -13.72 -0.84
C ARG A 154 -8.20 -13.85 -1.31
N ALA A 155 -7.73 -15.05 -1.59
CA ALA A 155 -6.34 -15.28 -2.03
C ALA A 155 -6.22 -16.36 -3.11
N ALA A 156 -5.16 -16.32 -3.92
CA ALA A 156 -4.85 -17.41 -4.84
C ALA A 156 -4.14 -18.59 -4.14
N ASP A 157 -3.29 -18.31 -3.15
CA ASP A 157 -2.64 -19.31 -2.29
C ASP A 157 -2.56 -18.78 -0.85
N LEU A 158 -2.71 -19.66 0.14
CA LEU A 158 -2.66 -19.34 1.57
C LEU A 158 -1.77 -20.36 2.31
N GLU A 159 -0.74 -19.84 2.98
CA GLU A 159 0.16 -20.61 3.85
C GLU A 159 0.07 -20.07 5.28
N ILE A 160 -0.33 -20.92 6.23
CA ILE A 160 -0.42 -20.56 7.65
C ILE A 160 0.65 -21.32 8.43
N LYS A 161 1.51 -20.59 9.15
CA LYS A 161 2.50 -21.16 10.06
C LYS A 161 1.91 -21.38 11.45
N GLU A 162 2.62 -22.16 12.27
CA GLU A 162 2.23 -22.51 13.63
C GLU A 162 1.78 -21.29 14.47
N GLY A 163 0.56 -21.37 15.02
CA GLY A 163 -0.05 -20.29 15.79
C GLY A 163 -0.63 -19.13 14.97
N GLY A 164 -0.55 -19.19 13.63
CA GLY A 164 -1.22 -18.26 12.75
C GLY A 164 -2.74 -18.49 12.72
N ARG A 165 -3.52 -17.41 12.66
CA ARG A 165 -5.00 -17.46 12.68
C ARG A 165 -5.58 -16.52 11.64
N VAL A 166 -6.69 -16.94 11.06
CA VAL A 166 -7.54 -16.12 10.17
C VAL A 166 -8.96 -16.19 10.72
N SER A 167 -9.60 -15.04 10.90
CA SER A 167 -10.95 -14.90 11.45
C SER A 167 -11.79 -14.04 10.50
N GLY A 168 -12.61 -14.70 9.69
CA GLY A 168 -13.43 -14.09 8.64
C GLY A 168 -13.74 -15.12 7.56
N GLU A 169 -14.49 -14.72 6.54
CA GLU A 169 -14.69 -15.57 5.37
C GLU A 169 -13.37 -15.71 4.61
N THR A 170 -12.99 -16.94 4.25
CA THR A 170 -11.75 -17.19 3.51
C THR A 170 -12.08 -17.90 2.20
N VAL A 171 -11.78 -17.25 1.08
CA VAL A 171 -11.98 -17.76 -0.27
C VAL A 171 -10.62 -17.95 -0.94
N ILE A 172 -10.26 -19.20 -1.22
CA ILE A 172 -9.07 -19.52 -1.99
C ILE A 172 -9.46 -19.79 -3.43
N ASP A 173 -9.10 -18.88 -4.33
CA ASP A 173 -9.43 -18.95 -5.75
C ASP A 173 -8.19 -18.54 -6.59
N PRO A 174 -7.57 -19.48 -7.32
CA PRO A 174 -6.44 -19.20 -8.21
C PRO A 174 -6.75 -18.18 -9.31
N ALA A 175 -8.02 -17.93 -9.62
CA ALA A 175 -8.45 -16.90 -10.56
C ALA A 175 -8.62 -15.52 -9.92
N THR A 176 -8.34 -15.37 -8.62
CA THR A 176 -8.39 -14.07 -7.92
C THR A 176 -7.48 -13.06 -8.60
N ARG A 177 -8.05 -11.91 -8.95
CA ARG A 177 -7.31 -10.79 -9.52
C ARG A 177 -7.47 -9.56 -8.65
N THR A 178 -6.36 -8.87 -8.45
CA THR A 178 -6.32 -7.51 -7.91
C THR A 178 -6.32 -6.56 -9.09
N ASP A 179 -7.41 -6.57 -9.84
CA ASP A 179 -7.58 -5.58 -10.89
C ASP A 179 -7.70 -4.22 -10.19
N LEU A 180 -6.67 -3.39 -10.33
CA LEU A 180 -6.76 -1.98 -9.99
C LEU A 180 -8.05 -1.49 -10.64
N PRO A 181 -9.03 -0.98 -9.88
CA PRO A 181 -10.08 -0.24 -10.52
C PRO A 181 -9.36 0.87 -11.27
N LEU A 182 -9.42 0.82 -12.59
CA LEU A 182 -9.32 2.01 -13.41
C LEU A 182 -10.51 2.84 -12.93
N LYS A 183 -10.35 3.57 -11.81
CA LYS A 183 -11.33 4.56 -11.40
C LYS A 183 -11.49 5.41 -12.66
N LYS A 184 -12.70 5.35 -13.24
CA LYS A 184 -13.16 6.30 -14.26
C LYS A 184 -12.58 7.64 -13.83
N GLY A 185 -11.70 8.18 -14.67
CA GLY A 185 -10.65 9.10 -14.25
C GLY A 185 -11.14 10.14 -13.26
N PHE A 186 -10.28 10.50 -12.32
CA PHE A 186 -10.48 11.72 -11.54
C PHE A 186 -10.87 12.86 -12.50
N ASN A 187 -12.11 13.36 -12.36
CA ASN A 187 -12.63 14.44 -13.19
C ASN A 187 -11.85 15.71 -12.81
N PRO A 188 -11.06 16.32 -13.72
CA PRO A 188 -10.22 17.47 -13.42
C PRO A 188 -11.00 18.77 -13.11
N THR A 189 -12.33 18.73 -12.99
CA THR A 189 -13.16 19.89 -12.63
C THR A 189 -13.26 20.17 -11.12
N VAL A 190 -12.56 19.42 -10.26
CA VAL A 190 -12.44 19.77 -8.84
C VAL A 190 -11.00 20.20 -8.53
N ILE A 191 -10.61 21.30 -9.17
CA ILE A 191 -9.63 22.25 -8.63
C ILE A 191 -10.30 23.62 -8.79
N GLY A 192 -10.99 24.04 -7.73
CA GLY A 192 -11.09 25.45 -7.37
C GLY A 192 -9.94 25.75 -6.43
#